data_AF-A3WVD8-F1
#
_entry.id   AF-A3WVD8-F1
#
_cell.length_a   1.000
_cell.length_b   1.000
_cell.length_c   1.000
_cell.angle_alpha   90.00
_cell.angle_beta   90.00
_cell.angle_gamma   90.00
#
_symmetry.space_group_name_H-M   'P 1'
#
loop_
_entity.id
_entity.type
_entity.pdbx_description
1 polymer ?
#
loop_
_entity_poly.entity_id
_entity_poly.type
_entity_poly.pdbx_seq_one_letter_code
_entity_poly.pdbx_strand_id
1 'polypeptide(L)'
;MPFGDAVVQTAMTFPDITTKLKSQMPELRGRLLANEPLAPLTWFRVGGPAQVLFTPADENDLAYFLCHLPEEIPVCCLGVGSNVVVRDRGLPGVVIRLSPRGFGEVTTDGDIVRAGAAALDKRVAEVAAAVHISGLEFYFGIPGTIGGALRMNAGANGSETRDVLVEARAVGRRGDKMTFDNSGMAFDYRKSGVDPSVIFTGATFRGRIAEPQTIRARMNEVQAHRETVQPIREKTGGSTFKNPPGQSAWKLIDAAGMRGHRVGGAQVSDMHCNFLINTGEATARDIETLGETVRERVKRHSGIELQWEIKRIGVGA
;
A
#
# COMPACT_ATOMS: atom_id res chain seq x y z
N MET A 1 -17.05 -9.66 -42.93
CA MET A 1 -16.27 -10.01 -41.73
C MET A 1 -16.86 -9.17 -40.60
N PRO A 2 -17.75 -9.70 -39.75
CA PRO A 2 -18.32 -8.90 -38.67
C PRO A 2 -17.29 -8.75 -37.57
N PHE A 3 -17.24 -7.55 -37.02
CA PHE A 3 -16.41 -7.15 -35.90
C PHE A 3 -16.73 -8.04 -34.70
N GLY A 4 -15.69 -8.57 -34.05
CA GLY A 4 -15.82 -9.39 -32.86
C GLY A 4 -16.42 -8.56 -31.73
N ASP A 5 -17.53 -9.06 -31.19
CA ASP A 5 -18.11 -8.57 -29.95
C ASP A 5 -17.05 -8.67 -28.86
N ALA A 6 -16.60 -7.52 -28.37
CA ALA A 6 -15.86 -7.44 -27.13
C ALA A 6 -16.78 -8.03 -26.04
N VAL A 7 -16.38 -9.14 -25.45
CA VAL A 7 -17.05 -9.73 -24.30
C VAL A 7 -17.01 -8.68 -23.20
N VAL A 8 -18.11 -7.95 -23.02
CA VAL A 8 -18.35 -7.13 -21.84
C VAL A 8 -18.43 -8.13 -20.69
N GLN A 9 -17.31 -8.33 -20.01
CA GLN A 9 -17.26 -9.06 -18.77
C GLN A 9 -18.20 -8.30 -17.83
N THR A 10 -19.39 -8.84 -17.58
CA THR A 10 -20.36 -8.26 -16.65
C THR A 10 -19.67 -8.17 -15.30
N ALA A 11 -19.22 -6.97 -14.94
CA ALA A 11 -18.54 -6.73 -13.68
C ALA A 11 -19.46 -7.24 -12.57
N MET A 12 -18.98 -8.20 -11.77
CA MET A 12 -19.70 -8.67 -10.60
C MET A 12 -20.03 -7.45 -9.73
N THR A 13 -21.32 -7.29 -9.41
CA THR A 13 -21.78 -6.24 -8.51
C THR A 13 -22.19 -6.85 -7.19
N PHE A 14 -21.71 -6.26 -6.09
CA PHE A 14 -22.19 -6.57 -4.76
C PHE A 14 -23.55 -5.91 -4.53
N PRO A 15 -24.39 -6.46 -3.63
CA PRO A 15 -25.57 -5.75 -3.15
C PRO A 15 -25.17 -4.39 -2.57
N ASP A 16 -25.85 -3.33 -3.01
CA ASP A 16 -25.65 -1.98 -2.46
C ASP A 16 -26.23 -1.90 -1.05
N ILE A 17 -25.35 -1.65 -0.08
CA ILE A 17 -25.70 -1.46 1.33
C ILE A 17 -25.55 -0.01 1.80
N THR A 18 -25.16 0.92 0.91
CA THR A 18 -24.83 2.30 1.29
C THR A 18 -26.04 3.06 1.82
N THR A 19 -27.23 2.88 1.24
CA THR A 19 -28.48 3.50 1.72
C THR A 19 -28.81 3.07 3.15
N LYS A 20 -28.65 1.77 3.45
CA LYS A 20 -28.86 1.23 4.80
C LYS A 20 -27.84 1.79 5.80
N LEU A 21 -26.56 1.85 5.42
CA LEU A 21 -25.52 2.43 6.29
C LEU A 21 -25.80 3.91 6.57
N LYS A 22 -26.18 4.69 5.55
CA LYS A 22 -26.52 6.12 5.73
C LYS A 22 -27.70 6.33 6.66
N SER A 23 -28.76 5.52 6.57
CA SER A 23 -29.92 5.68 7.46
C SER A 23 -29.62 5.33 8.92
N GLN A 24 -28.65 4.44 9.17
CA GLN A 24 -28.19 4.08 10.51
C GLN A 24 -27.16 5.06 11.08
N MET A 25 -26.58 5.93 10.25
CA MET A 25 -25.47 6.82 10.60
C MET A 25 -25.76 8.27 10.16
N PRO A 26 -26.78 8.94 10.73
CA PRO A 26 -27.25 10.25 10.26
C PRO A 26 -26.21 11.38 10.41
N GLU A 27 -25.22 11.22 11.29
CA GLU A 27 -24.15 12.20 11.50
C GLU A 27 -22.90 11.93 10.65
N LEU A 28 -22.92 10.89 9.80
CA LEU A 28 -21.79 10.55 8.94
C LEU A 28 -21.54 11.65 7.90
N ARG A 29 -20.35 12.25 7.95
CA ARG A 29 -19.96 13.35 7.03
C ARG A 29 -19.20 12.83 5.82
N GLY A 30 -18.50 11.71 5.96
CA GLY A 30 -17.72 11.09 4.91
C GLY A 30 -18.57 10.52 3.78
N ARG A 31 -17.92 10.27 2.64
CA ARG A 31 -18.60 9.82 1.42
C ARG A 31 -18.65 8.29 1.36
N LEU A 32 -19.82 7.73 1.09
CA LEU A 32 -20.04 6.33 0.76
C LEU A 32 -20.39 6.18 -0.73
N LEU A 33 -19.64 5.33 -1.44
CA LEU A 33 -19.88 4.96 -2.83
C LEU A 33 -20.08 3.44 -2.92
N ALA A 34 -21.14 3.01 -3.60
CA ALA A 34 -21.43 1.59 -3.81
C ALA A 34 -20.71 1.07 -5.06
N ASN A 35 -20.18 -0.15 -5.00
CA ASN A 35 -19.58 -0.83 -6.15
C ASN A 35 -18.49 -0.03 -6.88
N GLU A 36 -17.74 0.80 -6.16
CA GLU A 36 -16.70 1.64 -6.75
C GLU A 36 -15.53 0.77 -7.26
N PRO A 37 -15.11 0.92 -8.54
CA PRO A 37 -13.99 0.14 -9.08
C PRO A 37 -12.67 0.47 -8.38
N LEU A 38 -11.93 -0.56 -7.95
CA LEU A 38 -10.66 -0.36 -7.24
C LEU A 38 -9.44 -0.32 -8.17
N ALA A 39 -9.54 -0.79 -9.42
CA ALA A 39 -8.44 -0.71 -10.38
C ALA A 39 -7.85 0.72 -10.54
N PRO A 40 -8.64 1.80 -10.68
CA PRO A 40 -8.10 3.16 -10.71
C PRO A 40 -7.42 3.61 -9.41
N LEU A 41 -7.58 2.85 -8.33
CA LEU A 41 -7.12 3.18 -6.99
C LEU A 41 -5.87 2.37 -6.55
N THR A 42 -5.40 1.43 -7.37
CA THR A 42 -4.19 0.61 -7.15
C THR A 42 -3.10 0.94 -8.16
N TRP A 43 -1.83 0.65 -7.83
CA TRP A 43 -0.70 0.97 -8.71
C TRP A 43 -0.59 0.02 -9.91
N PHE A 44 -0.93 -1.25 -9.72
CA PHE A 44 -1.07 -2.21 -10.83
C PHE A 44 -2.19 -1.87 -11.80
N ARG A 45 -3.12 -0.97 -11.42
CA ARG A 45 -4.33 -0.66 -12.19
C ARG A 45 -5.21 -1.89 -12.42
N VAL A 46 -5.31 -2.76 -11.42
CA VAL A 46 -6.14 -3.97 -11.43
C VAL A 46 -7.01 -4.03 -10.17
N GLY A 47 -8.13 -4.75 -10.27
CA GLY A 47 -9.04 -5.02 -9.16
C GLY A 47 -10.49 -4.70 -9.44
N GLY A 48 -11.36 -5.57 -8.92
CA GLY A 48 -12.81 -5.43 -8.98
C GLY A 48 -13.37 -4.33 -8.08
N PRO A 49 -14.70 -4.27 -7.89
CA PRO A 49 -15.32 -3.23 -7.09
C PRO A 49 -15.12 -3.42 -5.59
N ALA A 50 -15.11 -2.33 -4.82
CA ALA A 50 -15.45 -2.37 -3.41
C ALA A 50 -16.97 -2.41 -3.27
N GLN A 51 -17.53 -3.31 -2.45
CA GLN A 51 -18.96 -3.27 -2.15
C GLN A 51 -19.38 -1.88 -1.64
N VAL A 52 -18.59 -1.32 -0.72
CA VAL A 52 -18.66 0.09 -0.34
C VAL A 52 -17.25 0.67 -0.29
N LEU A 53 -17.01 1.80 -0.96
CA LEU A 53 -15.87 2.66 -0.69
C LEU A 53 -16.31 3.79 0.24
N PHE A 54 -15.70 3.84 1.43
CA PHE A 54 -15.87 4.92 2.39
C PHE A 54 -14.64 5.83 2.40
N THR A 55 -14.89 7.14 2.34
CA THR A 55 -13.87 8.18 2.51
C THR A 55 -14.25 9.08 3.68
N PRO A 56 -13.66 8.88 4.87
CA PRO A 56 -13.97 9.69 6.04
C PRO A 56 -13.52 11.15 5.85
N ALA A 57 -14.28 12.07 6.45
CA ALA A 57 -13.94 13.49 6.47
C ALA A 57 -12.70 13.77 7.35
N ASP A 58 -12.61 13.12 8.50
CA ASP A 58 -11.53 13.23 9.49
C ASP A 58 -11.56 12.05 10.46
N GLU A 59 -10.68 12.07 11.48
CA GLU A 59 -10.56 10.99 12.47
C GLU A 59 -11.84 10.78 13.31
N ASN A 60 -12.61 11.83 13.61
CA ASN A 60 -13.86 11.71 14.35
C ASN A 60 -14.93 11.04 13.48
N ASP A 61 -14.99 11.38 12.20
CA ASP A 61 -15.88 10.74 11.23
C ASP A 61 -15.54 9.26 11.02
N LEU A 62 -14.24 8.93 10.98
CA LEU A 62 -13.77 7.53 10.94
C LEU A 62 -14.19 6.75 12.19
N ALA A 63 -13.98 7.34 13.38
CA ALA A 63 -14.36 6.73 14.65
C ALA A 63 -15.88 6.51 14.74
N TYR A 64 -16.68 7.52 14.39
CA TYR A 64 -18.13 7.44 14.32
C TYR A 64 -18.59 6.33 13.37
N PHE A 65 -18.02 6.26 12.16
CA PHE A 65 -18.34 5.21 11.21
C PHE A 65 -18.04 3.82 11.76
N LEU A 66 -16.84 3.61 12.31
CA LEU A 66 -16.41 2.29 12.78
C LEU A 66 -17.20 1.80 14.00
N CYS A 67 -17.56 2.68 14.94
CA CYS A 67 -18.35 2.28 16.11
C CYS A 67 -19.80 1.92 15.78
N HIS A 68 -20.36 2.45 14.68
CA HIS A 68 -21.71 2.13 14.23
C HIS A 68 -21.76 1.05 13.15
N LEU A 69 -20.63 0.67 12.55
CA LEU A 69 -20.59 -0.34 11.50
C LEU A 69 -20.77 -1.75 12.10
N PRO A 70 -21.80 -2.53 11.69
CA PRO A 70 -22.02 -3.90 12.16
C PRO A 70 -20.75 -4.74 12.07
N GLU A 71 -20.43 -5.49 13.12
CA GLU A 71 -19.13 -6.18 13.30
C GLU A 71 -18.86 -7.20 12.19
N GLU A 72 -19.91 -7.85 11.68
CA GLU A 72 -19.85 -8.82 10.60
C GLU A 72 -19.46 -8.23 9.24
N ILE A 73 -19.58 -6.91 9.07
CA ILE A 73 -19.16 -6.25 7.83
C ILE A 73 -17.62 -6.10 7.86
N PRO A 74 -16.89 -6.77 6.95
CA PRO A 74 -15.45 -6.69 6.92
C PRO A 74 -14.98 -5.30 6.49
N VAL A 75 -13.85 -4.86 7.05
CA VAL A 75 -13.23 -3.57 6.75
C VAL A 75 -11.83 -3.80 6.19
N CYS A 76 -11.50 -3.08 5.11
CA CYS A 76 -10.16 -3.05 4.54
C CYS A 76 -9.71 -1.60 4.34
N CYS A 77 -8.65 -1.17 5.02
CA CYS A 77 -8.06 0.13 4.75
C CYS A 77 -7.12 0.06 3.53
N LEU A 78 -7.35 0.89 2.53
CA LEU A 78 -6.55 0.98 1.32
C LEU A 78 -5.92 2.37 1.21
N GLY A 79 -4.58 2.43 1.21
CA GLY A 79 -3.81 3.63 0.90
C GLY A 79 -3.80 3.93 -0.60
N VAL A 80 -2.62 4.25 -1.15
CA VAL A 80 -2.47 4.44 -2.61
C VAL A 80 -2.39 3.13 -3.39
N GLY A 81 -2.39 1.97 -2.72
CA GLY A 81 -2.40 0.66 -3.38
C GLY A 81 -1.10 0.26 -4.07
N SER A 82 0.05 0.71 -3.54
CA SER A 82 1.39 0.38 -4.05
C SER A 82 1.88 -1.03 -3.64
N ASN A 83 1.26 -1.65 -2.63
CA ASN A 83 1.64 -2.96 -2.12
C ASN A 83 0.46 -3.96 -2.08
N VAL A 84 -0.50 -3.81 -2.99
CA VAL A 84 -1.66 -4.70 -3.06
C VAL A 84 -1.98 -5.12 -4.50
N VAL A 85 -2.46 -6.35 -4.65
CA VAL A 85 -3.24 -6.82 -5.79
C VAL A 85 -4.65 -7.06 -5.28
N VAL A 86 -5.59 -6.25 -5.76
CA VAL A 86 -7.02 -6.46 -5.51
C VAL A 86 -7.54 -7.42 -6.57
N ARG A 87 -8.19 -8.51 -6.17
CA ARG A 87 -8.73 -9.52 -7.08
C ARG A 87 -9.89 -8.99 -7.91
N ASP A 88 -10.10 -9.62 -9.06
CA ASP A 88 -11.07 -9.17 -10.07
C ASP A 88 -12.54 -9.21 -9.57
N ARG A 89 -12.83 -10.09 -8.62
CA ARG A 89 -14.16 -10.17 -7.96
C ARG A 89 -14.37 -9.12 -6.86
N GLY A 90 -13.37 -8.28 -6.58
CA GLY A 90 -13.49 -7.15 -5.67
C GLY A 90 -13.44 -7.51 -4.19
N LEU A 91 -13.84 -6.55 -3.35
CA LEU A 91 -13.81 -6.63 -1.89
C LEU A 91 -15.23 -6.47 -1.31
N PRO A 92 -15.76 -7.49 -0.59
CA PRO A 92 -17.00 -7.34 0.15
C PRO A 92 -16.79 -6.44 1.38
N GLY A 93 -17.88 -5.91 1.92
CA GLY A 93 -17.90 -4.99 3.05
C GLY A 93 -17.44 -3.58 2.68
N VAL A 94 -16.58 -2.99 3.51
CA VAL A 94 -16.18 -1.59 3.39
C VAL A 94 -14.68 -1.48 3.13
N VAL A 95 -14.32 -0.85 2.01
CA VAL A 95 -12.98 -0.34 1.78
C VAL A 95 -12.91 1.08 2.30
N ILE A 96 -11.99 1.36 3.22
CA ILE A 96 -11.77 2.70 3.77
C ILE A 96 -10.56 3.30 3.08
N ARG A 97 -10.73 4.49 2.51
CA ARG A 97 -9.64 5.28 1.92
C ARG A 97 -9.57 6.63 2.60
N LEU A 98 -8.49 6.87 3.34
CA LEU A 98 -8.27 8.13 4.04
C LEU A 98 -7.99 9.25 3.01
N SER A 99 -8.69 10.37 3.13
CA SER A 99 -8.52 11.50 2.21
C SER A 99 -7.29 12.35 2.59
N PRO A 100 -6.53 12.90 1.63
CA PRO A 100 -5.48 13.87 1.94
C PRO A 100 -5.99 15.13 2.65
N ARG A 101 -7.26 15.51 2.43
CA ARG A 101 -7.88 16.66 3.10
C ARG A 101 -8.01 16.45 4.61
N GLY A 102 -8.40 15.25 5.05
CA GLY A 102 -8.58 14.94 6.48
C GLY A 102 -7.36 14.30 7.15
N PHE A 103 -6.46 13.71 6.36
CA PHE A 103 -5.38 12.84 6.86
C PHE A 103 -4.05 13.04 6.13
N GLY A 104 -3.87 14.10 5.35
CA GLY A 104 -2.67 14.33 4.54
C GLY A 104 -1.76 15.45 5.05
N GLU A 105 -2.12 16.12 6.13
CA GLU A 105 -1.34 17.23 6.69
C GLU A 105 0.03 16.75 7.18
N VAL A 106 1.05 17.59 6.96
CA VAL A 106 2.42 17.39 7.48
C VAL A 106 2.88 18.70 8.10
N THR A 107 3.25 18.66 9.38
CA THR A 107 3.77 19.81 10.14
C THR A 107 5.09 19.46 10.81
N THR A 108 5.85 20.48 11.17
CA THR A 108 7.18 20.33 11.76
C THR A 108 7.37 21.28 12.93
N ASP A 109 8.05 20.82 13.97
CA ASP A 109 8.41 21.61 15.15
C ASP A 109 9.76 21.13 15.68
N GLY A 110 10.81 21.95 15.57
CA GLY A 110 12.18 21.55 15.87
C GLY A 110 12.63 20.36 15.01
N ASP A 111 12.99 19.24 15.67
CA ASP A 111 13.37 17.97 15.03
C ASP A 111 12.21 16.98 14.85
N ILE A 112 10.98 17.42 15.15
CA ILE A 112 9.75 16.62 15.07
C ILE A 112 9.03 16.86 13.75
N VAL A 113 8.56 15.76 13.15
CA VAL A 113 7.67 15.77 11.98
C VAL A 113 6.38 15.05 12.35
N ARG A 114 5.23 15.74 12.24
CA ARG A 114 3.90 15.13 12.40
C ARG A 114 3.26 14.97 11.04
N ALA A 115 2.77 13.78 10.72
CA ALA A 115 2.16 13.50 9.44
C ALA A 115 0.86 12.70 9.60
N GLY A 116 -0.17 13.07 8.85
CA GLY A 116 -1.37 12.26 8.72
C GLY A 116 -1.11 10.99 7.89
N ALA A 117 -1.91 9.94 8.10
CA ALA A 117 -1.70 8.63 7.48
C ALA A 117 -1.93 8.57 5.96
N ALA A 118 -2.61 9.57 5.38
CA ALA A 118 -2.76 9.74 3.93
C ALA A 118 -1.64 10.59 3.30
N ALA A 119 -0.74 11.17 4.09
CA ALA A 119 0.43 11.87 3.55
C ALA A 119 1.32 10.87 2.79
N LEU A 120 1.76 11.26 1.59
CA LEU A 120 2.69 10.45 0.80
C LEU A 120 4.04 10.38 1.50
N ASP A 121 4.67 9.22 1.52
CA ASP A 121 6.00 9.02 2.12
C ASP A 121 7.00 10.03 1.57
N LYS A 122 7.02 10.20 0.23
CA LYS A 122 7.83 11.20 -0.47
C LYS A 122 7.59 12.63 0.01
N ARG A 123 6.34 13.00 0.31
CA ARG A 123 5.99 14.35 0.79
C ARG A 123 6.52 14.59 2.20
N VAL A 124 6.45 13.59 3.07
CA VAL A 124 7.00 13.70 4.43
C VAL A 124 8.51 13.87 4.39
N ALA A 125 9.22 13.12 3.54
CA ALA A 125 10.66 13.30 3.32
C ALA A 125 11.01 14.71 2.82
N GLU A 126 10.26 15.24 1.84
CA GLU A 126 10.48 16.59 1.31
C GLU A 126 10.22 17.70 2.34
N VAL A 127 9.15 17.57 3.15
CA VAL A 127 8.84 18.54 4.20
C VAL A 127 9.92 18.53 5.28
N ALA A 128 10.37 17.35 5.71
CA ALA A 128 11.48 17.22 6.67
C ALA A 128 12.77 17.86 6.13
N ALA A 129 13.13 17.57 4.88
CA ALA A 129 14.32 18.12 4.25
C ALA A 129 14.29 19.66 4.11
N ALA A 130 13.11 20.23 3.82
CA ALA A 130 12.94 21.67 3.68
C ALA A 130 13.23 22.44 4.98
N VAL A 131 13.08 21.79 6.13
CA VAL A 131 13.40 22.34 7.46
C VAL A 131 14.61 21.67 8.10
N HIS A 132 15.46 21.04 7.28
CA HIS A 132 16.78 20.51 7.68
C HIS A 132 16.73 19.33 8.66
N ILE A 133 15.63 18.57 8.65
CA ILE A 133 15.47 17.35 9.42
C ILE A 133 15.91 16.15 8.55
N SER A 134 17.01 15.52 8.96
CA SER A 134 17.53 14.24 8.45
C SER A 134 16.92 13.05 9.21
N GLY A 135 17.07 11.84 8.68
CA GLY A 135 16.54 10.59 9.19
C GLY A 135 15.33 10.06 8.41
N LEU A 136 14.66 10.92 7.63
CA LEU A 136 13.46 10.58 6.86
C LEU A 136 13.71 10.47 5.34
N GLU A 137 14.95 10.60 4.89
CA GLU A 137 15.31 10.60 3.46
C GLU A 137 14.91 9.29 2.77
N PHE A 138 14.92 8.16 3.50
CA PHE A 138 14.55 6.85 2.97
C PHE A 138 13.09 6.81 2.47
N TYR A 139 12.18 7.59 3.05
CA TYR A 139 10.79 7.70 2.58
C TYR A 139 10.68 8.31 1.17
N PHE A 140 11.68 9.07 0.73
CA PHE A 140 11.70 9.64 -0.62
C PHE A 140 11.68 8.54 -1.70
N GLY A 141 12.27 7.38 -1.40
CA GLY A 141 12.32 6.22 -2.27
C GLY A 141 11.13 5.27 -2.12
N ILE A 142 10.25 5.48 -1.14
CA ILE A 142 9.18 4.53 -0.85
C ILE A 142 7.87 4.99 -1.52
N PRO A 143 7.24 4.14 -2.35
CA PRO A 143 5.91 4.40 -2.87
C PRO A 143 4.84 4.05 -1.85
N GLY A 144 4.12 5.05 -1.33
CA GLY A 144 3.08 4.77 -0.34
C GLY A 144 2.56 6.01 0.36
N THR A 145 1.86 5.74 1.45
CA THR A 145 1.45 6.72 2.44
C THR A 145 1.92 6.29 3.82
N ILE A 146 2.00 7.25 4.74
CA ILE A 146 2.43 6.99 6.12
C ILE A 146 1.63 5.87 6.80
N GLY A 147 0.32 5.79 6.57
CA GLY A 147 -0.49 4.69 7.11
C GLY A 147 -0.04 3.31 6.61
N GLY A 148 0.35 3.21 5.34
CA GLY A 148 0.97 2.01 4.78
C GLY A 148 2.37 1.76 5.35
N ALA A 149 3.17 2.82 5.53
CA ALA A 149 4.50 2.73 6.11
C ALA A 149 4.50 2.24 7.57
N LEU A 150 3.52 2.65 8.36
CA LEU A 150 3.27 2.17 9.72
C LEU A 150 2.80 0.70 9.73
N ARG A 151 1.95 0.31 8.77
CA ARG A 151 1.49 -1.09 8.67
C ARG A 151 2.61 -2.04 8.27
N MET A 152 3.50 -1.58 7.41
CA MET A 152 4.53 -2.41 6.78
C MET A 152 5.91 -2.26 7.39
N ASN A 153 6.13 -1.46 8.45
CA ASN A 153 7.48 -1.03 8.85
C ASN A 153 8.32 -0.68 7.61
N ALA A 154 7.80 0.21 6.76
CA ALA A 154 8.38 0.44 5.45
C ALA A 154 9.82 0.90 5.60
N GLY A 155 10.69 0.38 4.73
CA GLY A 155 12.12 0.61 4.84
C GLY A 155 12.81 0.52 3.49
N ALA A 156 13.85 1.35 3.35
CA ALA A 156 14.70 1.45 2.18
C ALA A 156 16.08 1.92 2.64
N ASN A 157 17.12 1.53 1.91
CA ASN A 157 18.49 2.05 2.08
C ASN A 157 19.04 1.93 3.52
N GLY A 158 18.69 0.85 4.22
CA GLY A 158 19.20 0.56 5.57
C GLY A 158 18.43 1.24 6.72
N SER A 159 17.38 2.00 6.41
CA SER A 159 16.49 2.61 7.40
C SER A 159 15.05 2.13 7.25
N GLU A 160 14.32 2.13 8.36
CA GLU A 160 12.91 1.72 8.44
C GLU A 160 12.09 2.72 9.27
N THR A 161 10.77 2.69 9.11
CA THR A 161 9.82 3.50 9.89
C THR A 161 10.11 3.48 11.40
N ARG A 162 10.45 2.31 11.96
CA ARG A 162 10.77 2.17 13.39
C ARG A 162 11.97 3.00 13.85
N ASP A 163 12.89 3.37 12.96
CA ASP A 163 14.11 4.08 13.34
C ASP A 163 13.84 5.55 13.67
N VAL A 164 12.70 6.09 13.20
CA VAL A 164 12.31 7.49 13.37
C VAL A 164 10.95 7.68 14.05
N LEU A 165 10.16 6.62 14.23
CA LEU A 165 8.84 6.72 14.85
C LEU A 165 8.93 7.04 16.35
N VAL A 166 8.23 8.09 16.76
CA VAL A 166 7.95 8.39 18.17
C VAL A 166 6.64 7.72 18.58
N GLU A 167 5.56 8.01 17.85
CA GLU A 167 4.22 7.46 18.13
C GLU A 167 3.37 7.42 16.86
N ALA A 168 2.38 6.52 16.84
CA ALA A 168 1.37 6.39 15.82
C ALA A 168 -0.03 6.54 16.44
N ARG A 169 -0.89 7.33 15.79
CA ARG A 169 -2.31 7.48 16.14
C ARG A 169 -3.16 6.59 15.24
N ALA A 170 -4.21 6.03 15.79
CA ALA A 170 -5.10 5.12 15.08
C ALA A 170 -6.53 5.13 15.63
N VAL A 171 -7.43 4.51 14.87
CA VAL A 171 -8.80 4.21 15.28
C VAL A 171 -9.05 2.71 15.18
N GLY A 172 -9.55 2.11 16.26
CA GLY A 172 -9.91 0.70 16.37
C GLY A 172 -11.28 0.38 15.76
N ARG A 173 -11.58 -0.92 15.63
CA ARG A 173 -12.83 -1.40 15.00
C ARG A 173 -14.11 -0.94 15.70
N ARG A 174 -14.01 -0.55 16.98
CA ARG A 174 -15.13 -0.02 17.78
C ARG A 174 -15.13 1.52 17.86
N GLY A 175 -14.33 2.18 17.02
CA GLY A 175 -14.20 3.64 17.00
C GLY A 175 -13.33 4.21 18.12
N ASP A 176 -12.68 3.36 18.92
CA ASP A 176 -11.75 3.80 19.96
C ASP A 176 -10.49 4.43 19.35
N LYS A 177 -10.11 5.60 19.87
CA LYS A 177 -8.87 6.27 19.46
C LYS A 177 -7.70 5.70 20.25
N MET A 178 -6.65 5.34 19.54
CA MET A 178 -5.49 4.65 20.09
C MET A 178 -4.21 5.42 19.75
N THR A 179 -3.23 5.33 20.65
CA THR A 179 -1.86 5.78 20.40
C THR A 179 -0.91 4.64 20.72
N PHE A 180 0.03 4.39 19.82
CA PHE A 180 1.08 3.38 19.98
C PHE A 180 2.43 4.11 19.95
N ASP A 181 3.24 3.94 20.98
CA ASP A 181 4.65 4.31 20.88
C ASP A 181 5.40 3.29 20.00
N ASN A 182 6.69 3.53 19.78
CA ASN A 182 7.53 2.64 18.98
C ASN A 182 7.51 1.17 19.47
N SER A 183 7.55 0.96 20.78
CA SER A 183 7.53 -0.39 21.37
C SER A 183 6.17 -1.07 21.19
N GLY A 184 5.08 -0.32 21.36
CA GLY A 184 3.71 -0.77 21.19
C GLY A 184 3.35 -1.12 19.74
N MET A 185 4.09 -0.57 18.76
CA MET A 185 3.96 -0.97 17.36
C MET A 185 4.44 -2.40 17.08
N ALA A 186 5.31 -2.95 17.95
CA ALA A 186 5.87 -4.30 17.85
C ALA A 186 6.35 -4.64 16.43
N PHE A 187 7.21 -3.79 15.87
CA PHE A 187 7.68 -3.91 14.49
C PHE A 187 8.57 -5.14 14.28
N ASP A 188 8.42 -5.75 13.11
CA ASP A 188 9.29 -6.79 12.55
C ASP A 188 9.61 -6.44 11.08
N TYR A 189 10.43 -7.25 10.42
CA TYR A 189 10.77 -7.06 9.02
C TYR A 189 9.50 -7.06 8.15
N ARG A 190 9.23 -5.88 7.57
CA ARG A 190 8.09 -5.63 6.70
C ARG A 190 6.71 -5.85 7.35
N LYS A 191 6.58 -5.61 8.67
CA LYS A 191 5.34 -5.85 9.44
C LYS A 191 5.27 -5.02 10.72
N SER A 192 4.07 -4.56 11.11
CA SER A 192 3.76 -4.16 12.49
C SER A 192 2.93 -5.22 13.23
N GLY A 193 3.07 -5.26 14.55
CA GLY A 193 2.34 -6.18 15.43
C GLY A 193 0.94 -5.71 15.83
N VAL A 194 0.57 -4.47 15.48
CA VAL A 194 -0.78 -3.92 15.73
C VAL A 194 -1.84 -4.73 14.98
N ASP A 195 -3.00 -4.92 15.60
CA ASP A 195 -4.11 -5.68 15.00
C ASP A 195 -4.47 -5.16 13.59
N PRO A 196 -4.73 -6.04 12.59
CA PRO A 196 -5.05 -5.61 11.22
C PRO A 196 -6.32 -4.77 11.07
N SER A 197 -7.27 -4.87 12.02
CA SER A 197 -8.51 -4.08 12.02
C SER A 197 -8.30 -2.61 12.42
N VAL A 198 -7.16 -2.29 13.05
CA VAL A 198 -6.81 -0.93 13.45
C VAL A 198 -6.36 -0.11 12.24
N ILE A 199 -6.89 1.10 12.11
CA ILE A 199 -6.60 2.03 11.02
C ILE A 199 -5.76 3.19 11.54
N PHE A 200 -4.51 3.27 11.11
CA PHE A 200 -3.63 4.39 11.43
C PHE A 200 -4.16 5.69 10.80
N THR A 201 -4.17 6.77 11.58
CA THR A 201 -4.64 8.10 11.18
C THR A 201 -3.53 9.14 11.12
N GLY A 202 -2.40 8.89 11.78
CA GLY A 202 -1.20 9.71 11.66
C GLY A 202 -0.03 9.17 12.50
N ALA A 203 1.11 9.84 12.42
CA ALA A 203 2.30 9.54 13.19
C ALA A 203 3.11 10.79 13.51
N THR A 204 3.89 10.67 14.58
CA THR A 204 4.93 11.61 14.98
C THR A 204 6.28 10.92 14.79
N PHE A 205 7.18 11.59 14.07
CA PHE A 205 8.54 11.14 13.83
C PHE A 205 9.53 12.12 14.46
N ARG A 206 10.71 11.64 14.83
CA ARG A 206 11.84 12.45 15.25
C ARG A 206 13.02 12.16 14.35
N GLY A 207 13.49 13.19 13.66
CA GLY A 207 14.70 13.15 12.86
C GLY A 207 15.90 13.74 13.61
N ARG A 208 16.85 14.29 12.86
CA ARG A 208 18.02 15.00 13.38
C ARG A 208 18.27 16.24 12.55
N ILE A 209 18.53 17.37 13.19
CA ILE A 209 18.95 18.56 12.45
C ILE A 209 20.30 18.30 11.80
N ALA A 210 20.40 18.55 10.50
CA ALA A 210 21.60 18.30 9.71
C ALA A 210 21.74 19.29 8.56
N GLU A 211 22.93 19.34 7.96
CA GLU A 211 23.21 20.23 6.83
C GLU A 211 22.29 19.94 5.63
N PRO A 212 21.67 20.97 5.03
CA PRO A 212 20.72 20.81 3.93
C PRO A 212 21.31 20.04 2.74
N GLN A 213 22.60 20.27 2.46
CA GLN A 213 23.32 19.64 1.36
C GLN A 213 23.46 18.13 1.57
N THR A 214 23.73 17.69 2.80
CA THR A 214 23.82 16.26 3.13
C THR A 214 22.49 15.55 2.97
N ILE A 215 21.39 16.19 3.41
CA ILE A 215 20.03 15.64 3.26
C ILE A 215 19.67 15.51 1.78
N ARG A 216 19.90 16.56 1.00
CA ARG A 216 19.63 16.55 -0.45
C ARG A 216 20.49 15.53 -1.19
N ALA A 217 21.76 15.37 -0.85
CA ALA A 217 22.62 14.34 -1.43
C ALA A 217 22.04 12.93 -1.20
N ARG A 218 21.63 12.60 0.03
CA ARG A 218 21.00 11.32 0.36
C ARG A 218 19.69 11.09 -0.38
N MET A 219 18.82 12.09 -0.46
CA MET A 219 17.56 11.99 -1.22
C MET A 219 17.81 11.74 -2.71
N ASN A 220 18.81 12.43 -3.29
CA ASN A 220 19.20 12.25 -4.68
C ASN A 220 19.78 10.85 -4.92
N GLU A 221 20.60 10.33 -4.00
CA GLU A 221 21.09 8.95 -4.05
C GLU A 221 19.95 7.93 -4.02
N VAL A 222 18.97 8.12 -3.12
CA VAL A 222 17.77 7.28 -3.03
C VAL A 222 17.00 7.29 -4.36
N GLN A 223 16.78 8.47 -4.95
CA GLN A 223 16.06 8.61 -6.20
C GLN A 223 16.82 7.99 -7.37
N ALA A 224 18.10 8.34 -7.55
CA ALA A 224 18.93 7.84 -8.64
C ALA A 224 19.07 6.31 -8.58
N HIS A 225 19.25 5.74 -7.40
CA HIS A 225 19.27 4.29 -7.22
C HIS A 225 17.93 3.67 -7.68
N ARG A 226 16.80 4.24 -7.24
CA ARG A 226 15.48 3.72 -7.60
C ARG A 226 15.19 3.78 -9.10
N GLU A 227 15.53 4.91 -9.74
CA GLU A 227 15.30 5.12 -11.17
C GLU A 227 16.13 4.20 -12.07
N THR A 228 17.32 3.81 -11.60
CA THR A 228 18.24 2.95 -12.37
C THR A 228 17.95 1.46 -12.23
N VAL A 229 17.32 1.03 -11.12
CA VAL A 229 17.14 -0.40 -10.81
C VAL A 229 15.68 -0.85 -10.72
N GLN A 230 14.69 0.05 -10.80
CA GLN A 230 13.27 -0.30 -10.65
C GLN A 230 12.40 0.28 -11.78
N PRO A 231 11.34 -0.45 -12.20
CA PRO A 231 10.44 -0.01 -13.27
C PRO A 231 9.45 1.07 -12.79
N ILE A 232 9.95 2.24 -12.38
CA ILE A 232 9.17 3.30 -11.73
C ILE A 232 8.11 3.98 -12.61
N ARG A 233 8.15 3.77 -13.93
CA ARG A 233 7.19 4.33 -14.90
C ARG A 233 6.10 3.32 -15.30
N GLU A 234 6.22 2.07 -14.85
CA GLU A 234 5.29 1.02 -15.19
C GLU A 234 4.13 0.92 -14.19
N LYS A 235 3.03 0.29 -14.59
CA LYS A 235 1.95 -0.09 -13.68
C LYS A 235 2.39 -1.30 -12.84
N THR A 236 3.04 -1.02 -11.71
CA THR A 236 3.65 -2.04 -10.84
C THR A 236 3.36 -1.75 -9.36
N GLY A 237 3.38 -2.80 -8.55
CA GLY A 237 3.53 -2.66 -7.10
C GLY A 237 5.00 -2.50 -6.70
N GLY A 238 5.28 -2.67 -5.40
CA GLY A 238 6.62 -2.85 -4.85
C GLY A 238 7.26 -4.18 -5.25
N SER A 239 8.31 -4.57 -4.52
CA SER A 239 8.89 -5.92 -4.68
C SER A 239 7.82 -6.99 -4.45
N THR A 240 7.73 -7.95 -5.37
CA THR A 240 6.66 -8.96 -5.40
C THR A 240 6.84 -9.98 -4.30
N PHE A 241 8.09 -10.43 -4.10
CA PHE A 241 8.46 -11.42 -3.10
C PHE A 241 9.45 -10.85 -2.09
N LYS A 242 9.37 -11.36 -0.86
CA LYS A 242 10.38 -11.11 0.18
C LYS A 242 11.71 -11.73 -0.24
N ASN A 243 12.81 -11.11 0.19
CA ASN A 243 14.12 -11.73 0.06
C ASN A 243 14.25 -12.93 1.03
N PRO A 244 14.60 -14.13 0.54
CA PRO A 244 14.94 -15.25 1.41
C PRO A 244 16.19 -14.96 2.25
N PRO A 245 16.38 -15.58 3.43
CA PRO A 245 17.57 -15.37 4.24
C PRO A 245 18.88 -15.57 3.45
N GLY A 246 19.76 -14.56 3.48
CA GLY A 246 21.05 -14.59 2.79
C GLY A 246 20.99 -14.48 1.27
N GLN A 247 19.82 -14.28 0.66
CA GLN A 247 19.64 -14.30 -0.79
C GLN A 247 18.76 -13.14 -1.28
N SER A 248 18.85 -12.85 -2.57
CA SER A 248 18.02 -11.82 -3.21
C SER A 248 16.99 -12.49 -4.11
N ALA A 249 15.70 -12.24 -3.88
CA ALA A 249 14.62 -12.83 -4.66
C ALA A 249 14.80 -12.56 -6.16
N TRP A 250 15.19 -11.34 -6.54
CA TRP A 250 15.38 -10.99 -7.95
C TRP A 250 16.43 -11.85 -8.66
N LYS A 251 17.54 -12.21 -7.98
CA LYS A 251 18.61 -13.05 -8.56
C LYS A 251 18.11 -14.48 -8.78
N LEU A 252 17.33 -14.99 -7.83
CA LEU A 252 16.71 -16.31 -7.95
C LEU A 252 15.71 -16.38 -9.10
N ILE A 253 14.90 -15.34 -9.26
CA ILE A 253 13.92 -15.24 -10.35
C ILE A 253 14.62 -15.14 -11.71
N ASP A 254 15.69 -14.34 -11.79
CA ASP A 254 16.47 -14.18 -13.01
C ASP A 254 17.21 -15.49 -13.39
N ALA A 255 17.85 -16.15 -12.43
CA ALA A 255 18.50 -17.45 -12.63
C ALA A 255 17.52 -18.57 -13.03
N ALA A 256 16.26 -18.49 -12.58
CA ALA A 256 15.19 -19.37 -13.03
C ALA A 256 14.67 -19.06 -14.44
N GLY A 257 15.25 -18.07 -15.14
CA GLY A 257 14.93 -17.70 -16.52
C GLY A 257 13.60 -16.97 -16.68
N MET A 258 13.16 -16.24 -15.64
CA MET A 258 11.82 -15.62 -15.63
C MET A 258 11.80 -14.17 -16.12
N ARG A 259 12.95 -13.54 -16.40
CA ARG A 259 13.00 -12.16 -16.93
C ARG A 259 12.17 -12.04 -18.21
N GLY A 260 11.32 -11.02 -18.27
CA GLY A 260 10.45 -10.78 -19.42
C GLY A 260 9.32 -11.79 -19.61
N HIS A 261 9.20 -12.83 -18.77
CA HIS A 261 8.16 -13.85 -18.89
C HIS A 261 6.76 -13.26 -18.72
N ARG A 262 5.79 -13.77 -19.48
CA ARG A 262 4.42 -13.22 -19.57
C ARG A 262 3.36 -14.27 -19.25
N VAL A 263 2.30 -13.82 -18.60
CA VAL A 263 1.02 -14.54 -18.45
C VAL A 263 -0.09 -13.52 -18.65
N GLY A 264 -0.94 -13.71 -19.66
CA GLY A 264 -1.96 -12.71 -20.01
C GLY A 264 -1.35 -11.32 -20.23
N GLY A 265 -1.95 -10.29 -19.62
CA GLY A 265 -1.42 -8.92 -19.66
C GLY A 265 -0.30 -8.62 -18.63
N ALA A 266 0.11 -9.59 -17.82
CA ALA A 266 1.16 -9.44 -16.82
C ALA A 266 2.54 -9.86 -17.37
N GLN A 267 3.59 -9.17 -16.93
CA GLN A 267 4.98 -9.48 -17.30
C GLN A 267 5.93 -9.38 -16.09
N VAL A 268 6.97 -10.21 -16.04
CA VAL A 268 8.12 -10.01 -15.14
C VAL A 268 9.00 -8.92 -15.73
N SER A 269 9.27 -7.85 -14.98
CA SER A 269 10.03 -6.70 -15.47
C SER A 269 11.40 -7.11 -16.06
N ASP A 270 11.70 -6.59 -17.24
CA ASP A 270 13.01 -6.71 -17.88
C ASP A 270 14.11 -5.95 -17.13
N MET A 271 13.74 -4.93 -16.36
CA MET A 271 14.67 -4.15 -15.55
C MET A 271 15.02 -4.90 -14.26
N HIS A 272 14.01 -5.36 -13.51
CA HIS A 272 14.22 -6.01 -12.21
C HIS A 272 13.22 -7.14 -11.95
N CYS A 273 13.70 -8.38 -11.95
CA CYS A 273 12.86 -9.59 -11.95
C CYS A 273 11.96 -9.79 -10.72
N ASN A 274 12.18 -9.06 -9.62
CA ASN A 274 11.25 -9.08 -8.47
C ASN A 274 10.06 -8.11 -8.61
N PHE A 275 9.87 -7.47 -9.77
CA PHE A 275 8.72 -6.63 -10.07
C PHE A 275 7.88 -7.29 -11.17
N LEU A 276 6.59 -7.47 -10.89
CA LEU A 276 5.60 -7.79 -11.90
C LEU A 276 5.01 -6.47 -12.43
N ILE A 277 4.73 -6.40 -13.72
CA ILE A 277 4.17 -5.21 -14.37
C ILE A 277 2.87 -5.58 -15.06
N ASN A 278 1.89 -4.68 -14.99
CA ASN A 278 0.74 -4.69 -15.88
C ASN A 278 1.10 -3.96 -17.17
N THR A 279 1.14 -4.66 -18.31
CA THR A 279 1.56 -4.07 -19.59
C THR A 279 0.47 -3.28 -20.30
N GLY A 280 -0.67 -3.07 -19.66
CA GLY A 280 -1.80 -2.33 -20.20
C GLY A 280 -3.13 -2.87 -19.68
N GLU A 281 -3.38 -4.14 -19.99
CA GLU A 281 -4.67 -4.83 -19.88
C GLU A 281 -4.63 -6.04 -18.92
N ALA A 282 -3.62 -6.13 -18.04
CA ALA A 282 -3.55 -7.24 -17.09
C ALA A 282 -4.76 -7.27 -16.16
N THR A 283 -5.27 -8.47 -15.89
CA THR A 283 -6.20 -8.72 -14.79
C THR A 283 -5.43 -9.01 -13.49
N ALA A 284 -6.11 -8.95 -12.34
CA ALA A 284 -5.49 -9.39 -11.09
C ALA A 284 -5.14 -10.88 -11.13
N ARG A 285 -5.97 -11.69 -11.80
CA ARG A 285 -5.68 -13.10 -12.07
C ARG A 285 -4.38 -13.29 -12.86
N ASP A 286 -4.10 -12.49 -13.87
CA ASP A 286 -2.86 -12.57 -14.64
C ASP A 286 -1.64 -12.33 -13.74
N ILE A 287 -1.70 -11.28 -12.92
CA ILE A 287 -0.63 -10.92 -11.97
C ILE A 287 -0.39 -12.03 -10.95
N GLU A 288 -1.45 -12.57 -10.33
CA GLU A 288 -1.31 -13.68 -9.38
C GLU A 288 -0.80 -14.95 -10.05
N THR A 289 -1.30 -15.30 -11.24
CA THR A 289 -0.88 -16.49 -11.99
C THR A 289 0.59 -16.39 -12.39
N LEU A 290 1.03 -15.21 -12.86
CA LEU A 290 2.44 -14.97 -13.14
C LEU A 290 3.31 -15.12 -11.90
N GLY A 291 2.89 -14.56 -10.77
CA GLY A 291 3.64 -14.69 -9.52
C GLY A 291 3.73 -16.13 -9.03
N GLU A 292 2.65 -16.92 -9.09
CA GLU A 292 2.71 -18.35 -8.75
C GLU A 292 3.60 -19.14 -9.73
N THR A 293 3.60 -18.78 -11.01
CA THR A 293 4.50 -19.37 -12.02
C THR A 293 5.96 -19.09 -11.69
N VAL A 294 6.28 -17.86 -11.26
CA VAL A 294 7.62 -17.49 -10.78
C VAL A 294 8.02 -18.31 -9.55
N ARG A 295 7.13 -18.45 -8.57
CA ARG A 295 7.39 -19.26 -7.36
C ARG A 295 7.71 -20.70 -7.69
N GLU A 296 6.92 -21.32 -8.57
CA GLU A 296 7.13 -22.70 -9.02
C GLU A 296 8.49 -22.86 -9.73
N ARG A 297 8.80 -21.94 -10.65
CA ARG A 297 10.05 -21.97 -11.44
C ARG A 297 11.28 -21.81 -10.56
N VAL A 298 11.25 -20.88 -9.60
CA VAL A 298 12.33 -20.67 -8.63
C VAL A 298 12.49 -21.89 -7.71
N LYS A 299 11.40 -22.45 -7.21
CA LYS A 299 11.44 -23.66 -6.37
C LYS A 299 12.03 -24.85 -7.12
N ARG A 300 11.66 -25.05 -8.39
CA ARG A 300 12.24 -26.12 -9.21
C ARG A 300 13.72 -25.90 -9.54
N HIS A 301 14.13 -24.65 -9.77
CA HIS A 301 15.51 -24.33 -10.13
C HIS A 301 16.47 -24.37 -8.92
N SER A 302 16.05 -23.86 -7.77
CA SER A 302 16.93 -23.60 -6.61
C SER A 302 16.54 -24.33 -5.33
N GLY A 303 15.37 -24.99 -5.30
CA GLY A 303 14.79 -25.57 -4.09
C GLY A 303 14.15 -24.55 -3.14
N ILE A 304 14.26 -23.25 -3.42
CA ILE A 304 13.80 -22.17 -2.53
C ILE A 304 12.36 -21.79 -2.85
N GLU A 305 11.53 -21.70 -1.81
CA GLU A 305 10.16 -21.21 -1.93
C GLU A 305 10.09 -19.71 -1.63
N LEU A 306 9.81 -18.92 -2.66
CA LEU A 306 9.57 -17.50 -2.51
C LEU A 306 8.23 -17.23 -1.79
N GLN A 307 8.23 -16.22 -0.93
CA GLN A 307 7.03 -15.76 -0.22
C GLN A 307 6.57 -14.41 -0.76
N TRP A 308 5.28 -14.26 -1.04
CA TRP A 308 4.69 -12.99 -1.45
C TRP A 308 4.90 -11.90 -0.38
N GLU A 309 5.35 -10.72 -0.84
CA GLU A 309 5.38 -9.49 -0.04
C GLU A 309 4.14 -8.63 -0.31
N ILE A 310 3.77 -8.53 -1.60
CA ILE A 310 2.54 -7.87 -2.04
C ILE A 310 1.32 -8.59 -1.47
N LYS A 311 0.39 -7.82 -0.89
CA LYS A 311 -0.85 -8.35 -0.32
C LYS A 311 -1.84 -8.66 -1.44
N ARG A 312 -2.37 -9.88 -1.44
CA ARG A 312 -3.40 -10.33 -2.37
C ARG A 312 -4.73 -10.34 -1.63
N ILE A 313 -5.65 -9.45 -2.02
CA ILE A 313 -6.89 -9.18 -1.28
C ILE A 313 -8.10 -9.25 -2.19
N GLY A 314 -9.27 -9.51 -1.62
CA GLY A 314 -10.51 -9.67 -2.37
C GLY A 314 -10.89 -11.13 -2.57
N VAL A 315 -12.07 -11.34 -3.13
CA VAL A 315 -12.67 -12.68 -3.31
C VAL A 315 -11.86 -13.46 -4.34
N GLY A 316 -11.49 -14.70 -3.99
CA GLY A 316 -10.84 -15.63 -4.91
C GLY A 316 -11.75 -15.96 -6.09
N ALA A 317 -11.16 -16.35 -7.22
CA ALA A 317 -11.91 -16.84 -8.37
C ALA A 317 -12.76 -18.06 -7.96
#